data_AF-A0A382LZA2-F1
#
_entry.id   AF-A0A382LZA2-F1
#
_cell.length_a   1.000
_cell.length_b   1.000
_cell.length_c   1.000
_cell.angle_alpha   90.00
_cell.angle_beta   90.00
_cell.angle_gamma   90.00
#
_symmetry.space_group_name_H-M   'P 1'
#
loop_
_entity.id
_entity.type
_entity.pdbx_description
1 polymer ?
#
loop_
_entity_poly.entity_id
_entity_poly.type
_entity_poly.pdbx_seq_one_letter_code
_entity_poly.pdbx_strand_id
1 'polypeptide(L)' 'KVKRKAKYSSREKSRCFKCGRPHGYLRRFGLCRICFREMALKGEIPGVTKASW' A
#
# COMPACT_ATOMS: atom_id res chain seq x y z
N LYS A 1 -11.74 -6.29 -2.02
CA LYS A 1 -11.19 -5.69 -0.78
C LYS A 1 -11.82 -6.34 0.43
N VAL A 2 -11.10 -6.48 1.55
CA VAL A 2 -11.70 -7.04 2.79
C VAL A 2 -12.59 -5.96 3.38
N LYS A 3 -13.88 -6.03 3.09
CA LYS A 3 -14.90 -5.11 3.63
C LYS A 3 -15.55 -5.65 4.91
N ARG A 4 -15.12 -6.83 5.39
CA ARG A 4 -15.71 -7.52 6.54
C ARG A 4 -14.91 -7.21 7.80
N LYS A 5 -15.59 -6.81 8.87
CA LYS A 5 -14.99 -6.65 10.21
C LYS A 5 -14.47 -8.02 10.68
N ALA A 6 -13.24 -8.05 11.16
CA ALA A 6 -12.66 -9.27 11.69
C ALA A 6 -13.31 -9.63 13.04
N LYS A 7 -13.52 -10.94 13.31
CA LYS A 7 -14.03 -11.43 14.60
C LYS A 7 -13.09 -11.09 15.77
N TYR A 8 -11.79 -11.07 15.51
CA TYR A 8 -10.73 -10.74 16.47
C TYR A 8 -9.77 -9.74 15.83
N SER A 9 -9.23 -8.82 16.63
CA SER A 9 -8.27 -7.79 16.17
C SER A 9 -7.01 -8.41 15.54
N SER A 10 -6.56 -9.55 16.06
CA SER A 10 -5.39 -10.28 15.53
C SER A 10 -5.58 -10.79 14.09
N ARG A 11 -6.82 -10.86 13.58
CA ARG A 11 -7.12 -11.30 12.21
C ARG A 11 -7.18 -10.15 11.20
N GLU A 12 -6.99 -8.91 11.64
CA GLU A 12 -6.94 -7.77 10.73
C GLU A 12 -5.72 -7.86 9.81
N LYS A 13 -5.95 -7.71 8.49
CA LYS A 13 -4.89 -7.77 7.49
C LYS A 13 -4.90 -6.51 6.66
N SER A 14 -3.80 -5.77 6.69
CA SER A 14 -3.58 -4.63 5.80
C SER A 14 -3.40 -5.12 4.37
N ARG A 15 -4.18 -4.58 3.44
CA ARG A 15 -4.10 -4.90 2.01
C ARG A 15 -3.99 -3.62 1.22
N CYS A 16 -3.28 -3.67 0.10
CA CYS A 16 -3.16 -2.53 -0.81
C CYS A 16 -4.55 -2.01 -1.23
N PHE A 17 -4.77 -0.69 -1.15
CA PHE A 17 -6.03 -0.09 -1.55
C PHE A 17 -6.29 -0.18 -3.06
N LYS A 18 -5.26 -0.26 -3.90
CA LYS A 18 -5.44 -0.36 -5.37
C LYS A 18 -5.70 -1.80 -5.80
N CYS A 19 -4.75 -2.70 -5.52
CA CYS A 19 -4.77 -4.09 -6.04
C CYS A 19 -5.13 -5.17 -5.00
N GLY A 20 -5.30 -4.84 -3.72
CA GLY A 20 -5.67 -5.82 -2.69
C GLY A 20 -4.56 -6.79 -2.26
N ARG A 21 -3.31 -6.58 -2.70
CA ARG A 21 -2.17 -7.44 -2.37
C ARG A 21 -1.94 -7.52 -0.84
N PRO A 22 -1.73 -8.73 -0.28
CA PRO A 22 -1.59 -8.94 1.17
C PRO A 22 -0.19 -8.65 1.72
N HIS A 23 0.87 -8.73 0.90
CA HIS A 23 2.26 -8.55 1.32
C HIS A 23 2.91 -7.32 0.69
N GLY A 24 3.97 -6.84 1.35
CA GLY A 24 4.71 -5.65 0.91
C GLY A 24 3.87 -4.38 1.00
N TYR A 25 3.05 -4.26 2.05
CA TYR A 25 2.18 -3.12 2.31
C TYR A 25 2.94 -2.01 3.03
N LEU A 26 3.00 -0.83 2.40
CA LEU A 26 3.56 0.39 2.96
C LEU A 26 2.46 1.12 3.74
N ARG A 27 2.51 1.05 5.07
CA ARG A 27 1.48 1.61 5.98
C ARG A 27 1.25 3.11 5.77
N ARG A 28 2.31 3.90 5.60
CA ARG A 28 2.24 5.35 5.38
C ARG A 28 1.45 5.73 4.12
N PHE A 29 1.49 4.90 3.08
CA PHE A 29 0.89 5.18 1.78
C PHE A 29 -0.35 4.35 1.47
N GLY A 30 -0.68 3.33 2.27
CA GLY A 30 -1.85 2.48 2.04
C GLY A 30 -1.75 1.53 0.83
N LEU A 31 -0.54 1.29 0.32
CA LEU A 31 -0.29 0.67 -0.98
C LEU A 31 0.69 -0.50 -0.86
N CYS A 32 0.67 -1.40 -1.85
CA CYS A 32 1.75 -2.37 -1.99
C CYS A 32 2.97 -1.75 -2.68
N ARG A 33 4.14 -2.36 -2.51
CA ARG A 33 5.40 -1.92 -3.13
C ARG A 33 5.33 -1.69 -4.66
N ILE A 34 4.51 -2.46 -5.37
CA ILE A 34 4.39 -2.37 -6.84
C ILE A 34 3.57 -1.15 -7.23
N CYS A 35 2.34 -1.03 -6.70
CA CYS A 35 1.50 0.13 -6.97
C CYS A 35 2.14 1.43 -6.46
N PHE A 36 2.85 1.38 -5.34
CA PHE A 36 3.64 2.50 -4.85
C PHE A 36 4.70 2.91 -5.89
N ARG A 37 5.49 1.96 -6.41
CA ARG A 37 6.52 2.25 -7.41
C ARG A 37 5.92 2.83 -8.70
N GLU A 38 4.85 2.24 -9.21
CA GLU A 38 4.16 2.74 -10.41
C GLU A 38 3.67 4.18 -10.24
N MET A 39 3.07 4.50 -9.10
CA MET A 39 2.51 5.83 -8.84
C MET A 39 3.58 6.86 -8.50
N ALA A 40 4.64 6.45 -7.81
CA ALA A 40 5.82 7.29 -7.59
C ALA A 40 6.50 7.64 -8.93
N LEU A 41 6.66 6.67 -9.84
CA LEU A 41 7.23 6.91 -11.17
C LEU A 41 6.34 7.80 -12.05
N LYS A 42 5.01 7.74 -11.86
CA LYS A 42 4.06 8.63 -12.53
C LYS A 42 3.98 10.03 -11.90
N GLY A 43 4.59 10.26 -10.74
CA GLY A 43 4.48 11.50 -9.99
C GLY A 43 3.13 11.70 -9.27
N GLU A 44 2.31 10.66 -9.14
CA GLU A 44 1.01 10.72 -8.45
C GLU A 44 1.17 10.79 -6.91
N ILE A 45 2.36 10.47 -6.37
CA ILE A 45 2.65 10.54 -4.94
C ILE A 45 3.50 11.80 -4.66
N PRO A 46 2.92 12.84 -4.03
CA PRO A 46 3.63 14.09 -3.78
C PRO A 46 4.78 13.87 -2.78
N GLY A 47 5.91 14.52 -3.03
CA GLY A 47 7.09 14.46 -2.16
C GLY A 47 7.90 13.16 -2.23
N VAL A 48 7.57 12.25 -3.15
CA VAL A 48 8.39 11.05 -3.41
C VAL A 48 9.19 11.25 -4.68
N THR A 49 10.51 11.28 -4.54
CA THR A 49 11.47 11.30 -5.65
C THR A 49 12.35 10.06 -5.60
N LYS A 50 12.98 9.72 -6.73
CA LYS A 50 13.97 8.64 -6.78
C LYS A 50 15.19 9.07 -5.97
N ALA A 51 15.49 8.36 -4.90
CA ALA A 51 16.67 8.65 -4.08
C ALA A 51 17.96 8.38 -4.88
N SER A 52 18.92 9.28 -4.73
CA SER A 52 20.27 9.19 -5.28
C SER A 52 21.22 9.63 -4.18
N TRP A 53 22.18 8.78 -3.85
CA TRP A 53 23.25 9.05 -2.89
C TRP A 53 24.56 8.53 -3.48
#